data_AF-A0A2H9TDZ2-F1
#
_entry.id   AF-A0A2H9TDZ2-F1
#
_cell.length_a   1.000
_cell.length_b   1.000
_cell.length_c   1.000
_cell.angle_alpha   90.00
_cell.angle_beta   90.00
_cell.angle_gamma   90.00
#
_symmetry.space_group_name_H-M   'P 1'
#
loop_
_entity.id
_entity.type
_entity.pdbx_description
1 polymer ?
#
loop_
_entity_poly.entity_id
_entity_poly.type
_entity_poly.pdbx_seq_one_letter_code
_entity_poly.pdbx_strand_id
1 'polypeptide(L)'
;MAKDYTIENVYEPGYKSFTPSDDSPYIGKQGFISTHQLGLTTDPRTANQLAALSTALNQGVSVMEIGNISPATFDQIPKQHFTEMRRKAKLVEAELTLHAPIQGTDPSGFAGEGGYNELNREMVEKHLKDVVEKAIELDDKGNMPITIHGSNAAGSTFKYVTDENGVRKKVADMLVAVDRETGQLRPIKEDTKYYPNFGVDKQSYTPKKQLEIA
;
A
#
# COMPACT_ATOMS: atom_id res chain seq x y z
N MET A 1 14.75 -40.80 -21.82
CA MET A 1 13.38 -40.96 -21.28
C MET A 1 13.00 -39.65 -20.63
N ALA A 2 12.29 -38.79 -21.38
CA ALA A 2 11.71 -37.54 -20.89
C ALA A 2 10.23 -37.57 -21.29
N LYS A 3 9.40 -37.82 -20.29
CA LYS A 3 7.94 -37.96 -20.28
C LYS A 3 7.53 -37.42 -18.91
N ASP A 4 6.55 -36.58 -18.68
CA ASP A 4 5.57 -35.89 -19.50
C ASP A 4 5.23 -34.67 -18.64
N TYR A 5 5.49 -33.44 -19.09
CA TYR A 5 4.88 -32.26 -18.47
C TYR A 5 3.92 -31.66 -19.48
N THR A 6 2.64 -31.88 -19.25
CA THR A 6 1.56 -31.19 -19.92
C THR A 6 1.42 -29.82 -19.25
N ILE A 7 1.81 -28.76 -19.94
CA ILE A 7 1.47 -27.41 -19.52
C ILE A 7 0.05 -27.13 -20.00
N GLU A 8 -0.93 -27.38 -19.13
CA GLU A 8 -2.32 -26.97 -19.37
C GLU A 8 -2.53 -25.57 -18.81
N ASN A 9 -3.11 -24.67 -19.61
CA ASN A 9 -3.53 -23.31 -19.24
C ASN A 9 -2.42 -22.33 -18.80
N VAL A 10 -1.43 -22.05 -19.66
CA VAL A 10 -0.52 -20.90 -19.44
C VAL A 10 -1.26 -19.56 -19.52
N TYR A 11 -2.32 -19.53 -20.32
CA TYR A 11 -3.26 -18.43 -20.41
C TYR A 11 -4.64 -19.04 -20.58
N GLU A 12 -5.44 -19.13 -19.51
CA GLU A 12 -6.89 -19.17 -19.69
C GLU A 12 -7.27 -17.79 -20.24
N PRO A 13 -7.74 -17.65 -21.50
CA PRO A 13 -8.37 -16.43 -21.93
C PRO A 13 -9.75 -16.43 -21.27
N GLY A 14 -9.79 -16.02 -20.01
CA GLY A 14 -11.05 -15.77 -19.35
C GLY A 14 -11.82 -14.76 -20.20
N TYR A 15 -13.04 -15.10 -20.61
CA TYR A 15 -14.01 -14.20 -21.24
C TYR A 15 -14.23 -12.89 -20.43
N LYS A 16 -13.64 -12.82 -19.24
CA LYS A 16 -13.64 -11.75 -18.27
C LYS A 16 -12.32 -11.00 -18.10
N SER A 17 -11.26 -11.25 -18.87
CA SER A 17 -9.96 -10.56 -18.68
C SER A 17 -10.00 -9.06 -19.00
N PHE A 18 -10.93 -8.65 -19.86
CA PHE A 18 -11.25 -7.24 -20.13
C PHE A 18 -12.46 -6.74 -19.36
N THR A 19 -13.11 -7.65 -18.61
CA THR A 19 -14.11 -7.22 -17.65
C THR A 19 -13.44 -7.00 -16.30
N PRO A 20 -13.79 -5.94 -15.60
CA PRO A 20 -13.55 -5.79 -14.17
C PRO A 20 -13.76 -7.05 -13.37
N SER A 21 -13.02 -7.22 -12.29
CA SER A 21 -13.62 -7.91 -11.16
C SER A 21 -14.78 -7.07 -10.63
N ASP A 22 -15.87 -7.71 -10.20
CA ASP A 22 -16.98 -7.03 -9.51
C ASP A 22 -16.50 -6.29 -8.24
N ASP A 23 -15.38 -6.74 -7.65
CA ASP A 23 -14.70 -6.11 -6.52
C ASP A 23 -13.82 -4.90 -6.93
N SER A 24 -13.76 -4.55 -8.21
CA SER A 24 -12.92 -3.46 -8.67
C SER A 24 -13.60 -2.12 -8.41
N PRO A 25 -12.95 -1.16 -7.74
CA PRO A 25 -13.54 0.16 -7.49
C PRO A 25 -13.76 0.97 -8.77
N TYR A 26 -13.16 0.58 -9.90
CA TYR A 26 -13.13 1.40 -11.12
C TYR A 26 -13.52 0.65 -12.38
N ILE A 27 -13.30 -0.65 -12.43
CA ILE A 27 -13.45 -1.35 -13.69
C ILE A 27 -14.98 -1.60 -13.78
N GLY A 28 -15.61 -1.24 -14.91
CA GLY A 28 -16.91 -1.83 -15.34
C GLY A 28 -17.97 -0.85 -15.78
N LYS A 29 -17.64 0.43 -15.67
CA LYS A 29 -18.49 1.50 -16.09
C LYS A 29 -18.01 1.97 -17.47
N GLN A 30 -18.93 2.14 -18.42
CA GLN A 30 -18.65 2.52 -19.81
C GLN A 30 -18.47 4.04 -19.97
N GLY A 31 -17.22 4.54 -20.15
CA GLY A 31 -16.92 5.99 -20.28
C GLY A 31 -16.27 6.69 -19.07
N PHE A 32 -15.49 5.99 -18.23
CA PHE A 32 -15.04 6.45 -16.92
C PHE A 32 -13.51 6.33 -16.89
N ILE A 33 -12.71 7.38 -17.01
CA ILE A 33 -12.48 8.54 -16.14
C ILE A 33 -12.17 9.74 -17.06
N SER A 34 -12.64 10.96 -16.76
CA SER A 34 -12.30 12.14 -17.59
C SER A 34 -10.78 12.33 -17.63
N THR A 35 -10.21 12.76 -18.75
CA THR A 35 -8.75 12.97 -18.85
C THR A 35 -8.21 13.92 -17.78
N HIS A 36 -9.01 14.89 -17.35
CA HIS A 36 -8.66 15.81 -16.25
C HIS A 36 -8.59 15.13 -14.88
N GLN A 37 -9.19 13.96 -14.71
CA GLN A 37 -9.12 13.15 -13.49
C GLN A 37 -7.95 12.15 -13.50
N LEU A 38 -7.14 12.14 -14.57
CA LEU A 38 -5.89 11.40 -14.62
C LEU A 38 -4.77 12.26 -14.03
N GLY A 39 -4.12 11.73 -13.00
CA GLY A 39 -2.96 12.37 -12.38
C GLY A 39 -1.67 11.59 -12.60
N LEU A 40 -0.55 12.22 -12.28
CA LEU A 40 0.77 11.60 -12.28
C LEU A 40 1.45 11.84 -10.92
N THR A 41 2.26 10.89 -10.49
CA THR A 41 3.07 11.02 -9.28
C THR A 41 4.53 11.28 -9.67
N THR A 42 5.22 12.12 -8.90
CA THR A 42 6.66 12.32 -9.08
C THR A 42 7.45 11.06 -8.71
N ASP A 43 8.70 10.94 -9.18
CA ASP A 43 9.55 9.82 -8.75
C ASP A 43 9.85 9.95 -7.25
N PRO A 44 9.41 9.00 -6.41
CA PRO A 44 9.54 9.16 -4.97
C PRO A 44 10.97 8.86 -4.46
N ARG A 45 11.90 8.50 -5.35
CA ARG A 45 13.30 8.20 -5.02
C ARG A 45 14.23 9.40 -5.15
N THR A 46 13.76 10.51 -5.73
CA THR A 46 14.59 11.71 -5.91
C THR A 46 14.29 12.78 -4.87
N ALA A 47 15.31 13.53 -4.45
CA ALA A 47 15.11 14.75 -3.67
C ALA A 47 14.63 15.91 -4.55
N ASN A 48 14.92 15.88 -5.86
CA ASN A 48 14.63 16.98 -6.77
C ASN A 48 13.18 16.93 -7.29
N GLN A 49 12.24 17.00 -6.36
CA GLN A 49 10.79 16.97 -6.61
C GLN A 49 10.33 18.14 -7.47
N LEU A 50 10.98 19.30 -7.35
CA LEU A 50 10.65 20.49 -8.14
C LEU A 50 10.91 20.30 -9.65
N ALA A 51 12.03 19.65 -10.01
CA ALA A 51 12.33 19.35 -11.41
C ALA A 51 11.40 18.25 -11.97
N ALA A 52 11.08 17.24 -11.15
CA ALA A 52 10.13 16.20 -11.50
C ALA A 52 8.74 16.79 -11.80
N LEU A 53 8.24 17.65 -10.91
CA LEU A 53 6.99 18.39 -11.14
C LEU A 53 7.06 19.22 -12.42
N SER A 54 8.13 20.01 -12.62
CA SER A 54 8.25 20.86 -13.81
C SER A 54 8.20 20.05 -15.11
N THR A 55 8.82 18.86 -15.12
CA THR A 55 8.80 17.96 -16.27
C THR A 55 7.40 17.43 -16.55
N ALA A 56 6.66 17.05 -15.51
CA ALA A 56 5.29 16.54 -15.64
C ALA A 56 4.30 17.63 -16.07
N LEU A 57 4.40 18.84 -15.50
CA LEU A 57 3.56 19.98 -15.90
C LEU A 57 3.77 20.34 -17.38
N ASN A 58 5.01 20.26 -17.89
CA ASN A 58 5.31 20.48 -19.30
C ASN A 58 4.66 19.44 -20.24
N GLN A 59 4.27 18.27 -19.72
CA GLN A 59 3.55 17.24 -20.48
C GLN A 59 2.03 17.48 -20.48
N GLY A 60 1.55 18.54 -19.81
CA GLY A 60 0.13 18.89 -19.75
C GLY A 60 -0.64 18.14 -18.66
N VAL A 61 0.04 17.55 -17.67
CA VAL A 61 -0.63 16.89 -16.55
C VAL A 61 -1.26 17.93 -15.62
N SER A 62 -2.56 17.80 -15.34
CA SER A 62 -3.32 18.74 -14.51
C SER A 62 -3.44 18.36 -13.04
N VAL A 63 -3.20 17.09 -12.68
CA VAL A 63 -3.25 16.61 -11.29
C VAL A 63 -1.94 15.90 -10.95
N MET A 64 -1.25 16.34 -9.91
CA MET A 64 0.09 15.88 -9.58
C MET A 64 0.23 15.51 -8.11
N GLU A 65 0.63 14.26 -7.83
CA GLU A 65 1.03 13.85 -6.49
C GLU A 65 2.53 14.05 -6.31
N ILE A 66 2.90 14.80 -5.27
CA ILE A 66 4.30 14.98 -4.85
C ILE A 66 4.56 14.03 -3.69
N GLY A 67 5.63 13.25 -3.74
CA GLY A 67 5.96 12.36 -2.63
C GLY A 67 7.39 11.85 -2.68
N ASN A 68 7.88 11.39 -1.53
CA ASN A 68 9.15 10.68 -1.39
C ASN A 68 8.94 9.34 -0.69
N ILE A 69 9.85 8.39 -0.88
CA ILE A 69 9.82 7.11 -0.16
C ILE A 69 10.33 7.27 1.28
N SER A 70 11.38 8.07 1.49
CA SER A 70 12.09 8.15 2.77
C SER A 70 11.96 9.52 3.46
N PRO A 71 11.81 9.56 4.80
CA PRO A 71 11.80 10.78 5.59
C PRO A 71 13.09 11.56 5.43
N ALA A 72 14.24 10.89 5.45
CA ALA A 72 15.55 11.54 5.32
C ALA A 72 15.68 12.37 4.03
N THR A 73 15.19 11.85 2.90
CA THR A 73 15.18 12.61 1.65
C THR A 73 14.14 13.73 1.70
N PHE A 74 12.98 13.49 2.30
CA PHE A 74 11.90 14.48 2.41
C PHE A 74 12.27 15.67 3.31
N ASP A 75 12.98 15.42 4.40
CA ASP A 75 13.47 16.41 5.36
C ASP A 75 14.53 17.34 4.74
N GLN A 76 15.30 16.82 3.79
CA GLN A 76 16.30 17.60 3.05
C GLN A 76 15.71 18.56 2.02
N ILE A 77 14.43 18.40 1.64
CA ILE A 77 13.79 19.30 0.66
C ILE A 77 13.51 20.65 1.34
N PRO A 78 14.12 21.75 0.86
CA PRO A 78 13.89 23.06 1.46
C PRO A 78 12.43 23.50 1.33
N LYS A 79 11.88 24.17 2.36
CA LYS A 79 10.51 24.72 2.33
C LYS A 79 10.27 25.60 1.08
N GLN A 80 11.29 26.33 0.64
CA GLN A 80 11.25 27.19 -0.55
C GLN A 80 10.95 26.40 -1.84
N HIS A 81 11.35 25.14 -1.94
CA HIS A 81 11.01 24.31 -3.09
C HIS A 81 9.50 24.05 -3.16
N PHE A 82 8.84 23.82 -2.02
CA PHE A 82 7.40 23.63 -1.96
C PHE A 82 6.65 24.93 -2.35
N THR A 83 7.14 26.08 -1.89
CA THR A 83 6.59 27.38 -2.32
C THR A 83 6.71 27.58 -3.84
N GLU A 84 7.85 27.19 -4.44
CA GLU A 84 8.05 27.29 -5.89
C GLU A 84 7.19 26.26 -6.65
N MET A 85 7.03 25.04 -6.13
CA MET A 85 6.10 24.05 -6.70
C MET A 85 4.68 24.60 -6.76
N ARG A 86 4.19 25.22 -5.68
CA ARG A 86 2.89 25.90 -5.64
C ARG A 86 2.79 26.98 -6.72
N ARG A 87 3.81 27.83 -6.86
CA ARG A 87 3.81 28.90 -7.88
C ARG A 87 3.72 28.31 -9.29
N LYS A 88 4.48 27.26 -9.59
CA LYS A 88 4.45 26.59 -10.90
C LYS A 88 3.10 25.96 -11.18
N ALA A 89 2.54 25.21 -10.24
CA ALA A 89 1.22 24.59 -10.40
C ALA A 89 0.13 25.64 -10.63
N LYS A 90 0.15 26.75 -9.87
CA LYS A 90 -0.79 27.86 -10.05
C LYS A 90 -0.69 28.53 -11.43
N LEU A 91 0.51 28.63 -12.01
CA LEU A 91 0.70 29.24 -13.34
C LEU A 91 0.05 28.43 -14.46
N VAL A 92 -0.07 27.11 -14.28
CA VAL A 92 -0.62 26.19 -15.29
C VAL A 92 -1.96 25.59 -14.85
N GLU A 93 -2.55 26.13 -13.79
CA GLU A 93 -3.82 25.66 -13.20
C GLU A 93 -3.83 24.16 -12.85
N ALA A 94 -2.68 23.63 -12.43
CA ALA A 94 -2.57 22.26 -11.96
C ALA A 94 -2.92 22.13 -10.48
N GLU A 95 -3.57 21.03 -10.14
CA GLU A 95 -3.86 20.59 -8.77
C GLU A 95 -2.73 19.73 -8.24
N LEU A 96 -2.35 19.95 -6.99
CA LEU A 96 -1.32 19.18 -6.31
C LEU A 96 -1.97 18.32 -5.20
N THR A 97 -1.37 17.17 -4.93
CA THR A 97 -1.56 16.38 -3.71
C THR A 97 -0.20 16.05 -3.11
N LEU A 98 -0.16 15.70 -1.81
CA LEU A 98 1.07 15.32 -1.13
C LEU A 98 0.98 13.88 -0.64
N HIS A 99 2.01 13.09 -0.86
CA HIS A 99 2.15 11.75 -0.32
C HIS A 99 3.22 11.76 0.78
N ALA A 100 2.83 11.37 1.99
CA ALA A 100 3.75 11.27 3.12
C ALA A 100 4.81 10.17 2.86
N PRO A 101 6.04 10.29 3.38
CA PRO A 101 7.03 9.22 3.27
C PRO A 101 6.49 7.87 3.74
N ILE A 102 6.82 6.80 3.01
CA ILE A 102 6.38 5.44 3.34
C ILE A 102 7.28 4.88 4.44
N GLN A 103 8.60 4.88 4.20
CA GLN A 103 9.54 4.24 5.10
C GLN A 103 9.61 4.99 6.44
N GLY A 104 9.61 4.25 7.55
CA GLY A 104 9.80 4.83 8.89
C GLY A 104 8.70 5.81 9.34
N THR A 105 7.60 5.92 8.61
CA THR A 105 6.43 6.74 8.96
C THR A 105 5.20 5.83 9.02
N ASP A 106 5.20 4.87 9.95
CA ASP A 106 4.05 3.99 10.17
C ASP A 106 3.13 4.60 11.24
N PRO A 107 1.94 5.14 10.87
CA PRO A 107 1.03 5.78 11.82
C PRO A 107 0.47 4.80 12.86
N SER A 108 0.55 3.50 12.61
CA SER A 108 0.12 2.47 13.57
C SER A 108 1.13 2.24 14.70
N GLY A 109 2.30 2.91 14.67
CA GLY A 109 3.30 2.91 15.74
C GLY A 109 4.28 1.73 15.69
N PHE A 110 4.14 0.84 14.72
CA PHE A 110 5.05 -0.29 14.53
C PHE A 110 6.37 0.14 13.86
N ALA A 111 7.48 -0.28 14.44
CA ALA A 111 8.83 -0.03 13.95
C ALA A 111 9.31 -1.19 13.08
N GLY A 112 8.69 -1.43 11.91
CA GLY A 112 9.08 -2.53 11.02
C GLY A 112 9.17 -3.89 11.75
N GLU A 113 10.35 -4.49 11.78
CA GLU A 113 10.61 -5.79 12.44
C GLU A 113 10.67 -5.72 13.98
N GLY A 114 10.78 -4.53 14.56
CA GLY A 114 10.96 -4.33 16.00
C GLY A 114 9.68 -4.35 16.84
N GLY A 115 8.51 -4.42 16.21
CA GLY A 115 7.21 -4.32 16.90
C GLY A 115 6.82 -2.89 17.27
N TYR A 116 5.78 -2.74 18.10
CA TYR A 116 5.34 -1.45 18.62
C TYR A 116 6.35 -0.86 19.61
N ASN A 117 6.67 0.43 19.45
CA ASN A 117 7.54 1.16 20.36
C ASN A 117 7.08 2.62 20.50
N GLU A 118 6.97 3.10 21.75
CA GLU A 118 6.53 4.45 22.06
C GLU A 118 7.47 5.54 21.51
N LEU A 119 8.78 5.32 21.56
CA LEU A 119 9.76 6.25 20.98
C LEU A 119 9.56 6.36 19.46
N ASN A 120 9.26 5.25 18.80
CA ASN A 120 8.98 5.23 17.37
C ASN A 120 7.69 5.99 17.05
N ARG A 121 6.63 5.81 17.84
CA ARG A 121 5.37 6.58 17.70
C ARG A 121 5.64 8.09 17.74
N GLU A 122 6.38 8.57 18.73
CA GLU A 122 6.68 10.00 18.87
C GLU A 122 7.50 10.55 17.69
N MET A 123 8.44 9.77 17.15
CA MET A 123 9.21 10.16 15.97
C MET A 123 8.32 10.23 14.72
N VAL A 124 7.44 9.25 14.52
CA VAL A 124 6.49 9.23 13.40
C VAL A 124 5.55 10.44 13.47
N GLU A 125 5.04 10.78 14.66
CA GLU A 125 4.18 11.95 14.84
C GLU A 125 4.88 13.27 14.45
N LYS A 126 6.17 13.41 14.81
CA LYS A 126 6.97 14.57 14.40
C LYS A 126 7.16 14.63 12.89
N HIS A 127 7.41 13.49 12.24
CA HIS A 127 7.51 13.43 10.77
C HIS A 127 6.18 13.76 10.08
N LEU A 128 5.06 13.21 10.55
CA LEU A 128 3.74 13.53 10.01
C LEU A 128 3.40 15.01 10.20
N LYS A 129 3.80 15.61 11.33
CA LYS A 129 3.65 17.06 11.55
C LYS A 129 4.46 17.87 10.54
N ASP A 130 5.71 17.50 10.25
CA ASP A 130 6.52 18.16 9.23
C ASP A 130 5.91 18.01 7.82
N VAL A 131 5.33 16.85 7.49
CA VAL A 131 4.55 16.64 6.25
C VAL A 131 3.40 17.64 6.16
N VAL A 132 2.63 17.83 7.24
CA VAL A 132 1.53 18.81 7.29
C VAL A 132 2.07 20.23 7.13
N GLU A 133 3.17 20.59 7.79
CA GLU A 133 3.78 21.92 7.62
C GLU A 133 4.21 22.19 6.17
N LYS A 134 4.79 21.19 5.49
CA LYS A 134 5.16 21.30 4.07
C LYS A 134 3.95 21.31 3.14
N ALA A 135 2.87 20.62 3.50
CA ALA A 135 1.61 20.69 2.75
C ALA A 135 1.01 22.10 2.76
N ILE A 136 1.11 22.82 3.89
CA ILE A 136 0.68 24.23 3.99
C ILE A 136 1.49 25.14 3.05
N GLU A 137 2.78 24.84 2.84
CA GLU A 137 3.60 25.59 1.87
C GLU A 137 3.17 25.31 0.42
N LEU A 138 2.68 24.11 0.13
CA LEU A 138 2.14 23.72 -1.17
C LEU A 138 0.76 24.29 -1.47
N ASP A 139 -0.06 24.52 -0.44
CA ASP A 139 -1.39 25.14 -0.56
C ASP A 139 -1.67 26.10 0.60
N ASP A 140 -1.67 27.40 0.29
CA ASP A 140 -1.93 28.46 1.27
C ASP A 140 -3.38 28.49 1.77
N LYS A 141 -4.29 27.76 1.12
CA LYS A 141 -5.69 27.63 1.55
C LYS A 141 -5.91 26.46 2.51
N GLY A 142 -4.94 25.55 2.64
CA GLY A 142 -4.99 24.42 3.55
C GLY A 142 -5.96 23.29 3.16
N ASN A 143 -6.33 23.18 1.88
CA ASN A 143 -7.26 22.16 1.37
C ASN A 143 -6.53 20.99 0.67
N MET A 144 -5.21 20.94 0.76
CA MET A 144 -4.34 19.93 0.16
C MET A 144 -4.64 18.52 0.69
N PRO A 145 -5.03 17.57 -0.16
CA PRO A 145 -5.11 16.15 0.22
C PRO A 145 -3.72 15.59 0.52
N ILE A 146 -3.60 14.89 1.65
CA ILE A 146 -2.37 14.18 2.04
C ILE A 146 -2.65 12.68 2.06
N THR A 147 -1.95 11.93 1.21
CA THR A 147 -1.98 10.46 1.18
C THR A 147 -1.02 9.93 2.24
N ILE A 148 -1.54 9.07 3.14
CA ILE A 148 -0.77 8.43 4.21
C ILE A 148 -1.06 6.93 4.19
N HIS A 149 -0.01 6.12 4.25
CA HIS A 149 -0.15 4.67 4.41
C HIS A 149 -0.58 4.38 5.84
N GLY A 150 -1.74 3.74 6.03
CA GLY A 150 -2.26 3.45 7.37
C GLY A 150 -1.39 2.47 8.17
N SER A 151 -0.61 1.65 7.48
CA SER A 151 0.47 0.84 8.05
C SER A 151 1.45 0.44 6.94
N ASN A 152 2.71 0.24 7.32
CA ASN A 152 3.75 -0.34 6.46
C ASN A 152 3.89 -1.85 6.67
N ALA A 153 3.15 -2.43 7.63
CA ALA A 153 3.13 -3.85 7.86
C ALA A 153 2.43 -4.59 6.72
N ALA A 154 2.90 -5.81 6.43
CA ALA A 154 2.18 -6.70 5.53
C ALA A 154 0.78 -6.98 6.10
N GLY A 155 -0.25 -6.80 5.27
CA GLY A 155 -1.62 -7.12 5.63
C GLY A 155 -1.92 -8.63 5.62
N SER A 156 -3.07 -9.00 6.16
CA SER A 156 -3.59 -10.36 6.05
C SER A 156 -3.97 -10.67 4.59
N THR A 157 -3.60 -11.85 4.10
CA THR A 157 -3.89 -12.28 2.72
C THR A 157 -5.02 -13.31 2.68
N PHE A 158 -5.78 -13.30 1.58
CA PHE A 158 -6.92 -14.18 1.38
C PHE A 158 -6.79 -14.92 0.05
N LYS A 159 -7.17 -16.19 0.02
CA LYS A 159 -7.28 -17.01 -1.20
C LYS A 159 -8.74 -17.38 -1.44
N TYR A 160 -9.10 -17.56 -2.71
CA TYR A 160 -10.40 -18.11 -3.08
C TYR A 160 -10.27 -19.62 -3.26
N VAL A 161 -11.04 -20.39 -2.49
CA VAL A 161 -11.13 -21.84 -2.60
C VAL A 161 -12.53 -22.20 -3.07
N THR A 162 -12.62 -23.08 -4.07
CA THR A 162 -13.90 -23.60 -4.56
C THR A 162 -14.32 -24.77 -3.67
N ASP A 163 -15.54 -24.71 -3.13
CA ASP A 163 -16.08 -25.84 -2.37
C ASP A 163 -16.56 -26.98 -3.30
N GLU A 164 -16.93 -28.12 -2.71
CA GLU A 164 -17.42 -29.30 -3.44
C GLU A 164 -18.68 -29.02 -4.29
N ASN A 165 -19.39 -27.93 -4.02
CA ASN A 165 -20.58 -27.49 -4.76
C ASN A 165 -20.25 -26.46 -5.85
N GLY A 166 -18.96 -26.18 -6.11
CA GLY A 166 -18.53 -25.21 -7.12
C GLY A 166 -18.60 -23.75 -6.67
N VAL A 167 -18.89 -23.48 -5.39
CA VAL A 167 -19.00 -22.10 -4.88
C VAL A 167 -17.63 -21.60 -4.44
N ARG A 168 -17.21 -20.45 -5.00
CA ARG A 168 -15.96 -19.78 -4.61
C ARG A 168 -16.13 -19.12 -3.25
N LYS A 169 -15.34 -19.54 -2.26
CA LYS A 169 -15.31 -18.96 -0.91
C LYS A 169 -13.96 -18.29 -0.66
N LYS A 170 -14.00 -17.08 -0.10
CA LYS A 170 -12.82 -16.33 0.34
C LYS A 170 -12.39 -16.87 1.72
N VAL A 171 -11.19 -17.44 1.80
CA VAL A 171 -10.61 -17.95 3.04
C VAL A 171 -9.30 -17.22 3.34
N ALA A 172 -9.01 -17.00 4.62
CA ALA A 172 -7.75 -16.38 5.03
C ALA A 172 -6.59 -17.34 4.77
N ASP A 173 -5.59 -16.89 4.02
CA ASP A 173 -4.37 -17.63 3.73
C ASP A 173 -3.28 -17.32 4.77
N MET A 174 -3.18 -16.04 5.13
CA MET A 174 -2.33 -15.55 6.21
C MET A 174 -3.09 -14.51 7.02
N LEU A 175 -3.07 -14.64 8.34
CA LEU A 175 -3.49 -13.59 9.26
C LEU A 175 -2.25 -12.95 9.88
N VAL A 176 -2.26 -11.63 10.05
CA VAL A 176 -1.23 -10.94 10.82
C VAL A 176 -1.82 -10.56 12.17
N ALA A 177 -1.18 -11.02 13.24
CA ALA A 177 -1.60 -10.78 14.62
C ALA A 177 -0.51 -10.01 15.38
N VAL A 178 -0.91 -9.29 16.44
CA VAL A 178 0.02 -8.59 17.33
C VAL A 178 0.17 -9.42 18.60
N ASP A 179 1.40 -9.81 18.90
CA ASP A 179 1.75 -10.39 20.20
C ASP A 179 1.68 -9.29 21.27
N ARG A 180 0.83 -9.47 22.29
CA ARG A 180 0.58 -8.44 23.31
C ARG A 180 1.73 -8.27 24.29
N GLU A 181 2.56 -9.29 24.49
CA GLU A 181 3.69 -9.24 25.41
C GLU A 181 4.90 -8.59 24.74
N THR A 182 5.14 -8.93 23.48
CA THR A 182 6.33 -8.46 22.75
C THR A 182 6.06 -7.27 21.83
N GLY A 183 4.79 -6.98 21.52
CA GLY A 183 4.40 -5.94 20.57
C GLY A 183 4.74 -6.28 19.12
N GLN A 184 5.20 -7.50 18.83
CA GLN A 184 5.63 -7.91 17.49
C GLN A 184 4.46 -8.36 16.61
N LEU A 185 4.58 -8.09 15.32
CA LEU A 185 3.66 -8.61 14.30
C LEU A 185 4.07 -10.04 13.94
N ARG A 186 3.14 -10.98 14.08
CA ARG A 186 3.34 -12.40 13.75
C ARG A 186 2.42 -12.82 12.61
N PRO A 187 2.96 -13.28 11.48
CA PRO A 187 2.16 -13.90 10.44
C PRO A 187 1.78 -15.33 10.86
N ILE A 188 0.49 -15.58 10.92
CA ILE A 188 -0.12 -16.87 11.20
C ILE A 188 -0.61 -17.46 9.88
N LYS A 189 0.01 -18.56 9.46
CA LYS A 189 -0.31 -19.27 8.22
C LYS A 189 -0.99 -20.60 8.53
N GLU A 190 -1.67 -21.15 7.54
CA GLU A 190 -2.17 -22.52 7.63
C GLU A 190 -1.00 -23.49 7.89
N ASP A 191 -1.13 -24.30 8.94
CA ASP A 191 -0.15 -25.32 9.30
C ASP A 191 -0.83 -26.67 9.43
N THR A 192 -0.14 -27.73 9.03
CA THR A 192 -0.60 -29.11 9.18
C THR A 192 0.32 -29.81 10.15
N LYS A 193 -0.18 -30.13 11.34
CA LYS A 193 0.60 -30.87 12.33
C LYS A 193 0.25 -32.36 12.26
N TYR A 194 1.28 -33.18 12.41
CA TYR A 194 1.17 -34.63 12.47
C TYR A 194 1.46 -35.09 13.89
N TYR A 195 0.49 -35.75 14.51
CA TYR A 195 0.64 -36.29 15.87
C TYR A 195 0.80 -37.81 15.83
N PRO A 196 1.82 -38.39 16.50
CA PRO A 196 1.99 -39.83 16.56
C PRO A 196 1.09 -40.43 17.66
N ASN A 197 -0.10 -40.89 17.29
CA ASN A 197 -1.03 -41.60 18.18
C ASN A 197 -1.48 -42.92 17.52
N PHE A 198 -0.67 -43.99 17.64
CA PHE A 198 -0.96 -45.32 17.07
C PHE A 198 -1.48 -45.30 15.61
N GLY A 199 -0.95 -44.34 14.84
CA GLY A 199 -1.43 -43.85 13.55
C GLY A 199 -0.92 -42.42 13.34
N VAL A 200 -0.91 -41.93 12.10
CA VAL A 200 -0.54 -40.53 11.80
C VAL A 200 -1.82 -39.70 11.72
N ASP A 201 -2.18 -39.05 12.82
CA ASP A 201 -3.32 -38.12 12.83
C ASP A 201 -2.89 -36.78 12.22
N LYS A 202 -3.49 -36.43 11.09
CA LYS A 202 -3.28 -35.17 10.38
C LYS A 202 -4.29 -34.14 10.87
N GLN A 203 -3.84 -33.11 11.58
CA GLN A 203 -4.69 -31.98 11.96
C GLN A 203 -4.27 -30.72 11.18
N SER A 204 -5.20 -30.19 10.37
CA SER A 204 -5.01 -28.88 9.73
C SER A 204 -5.49 -27.77 10.66
N TYR A 205 -4.61 -26.80 10.89
CA TYR A 205 -4.89 -25.59 11.63
C TYR A 205 -4.95 -24.42 10.66
N THR A 206 -6.17 -24.02 10.32
CA THR A 206 -6.42 -22.75 9.63
C THR A 206 -5.86 -21.58 10.45
N PRO A 207 -5.48 -20.45 9.83
CA PRO A 207 -4.96 -19.28 10.55
C PRO A 207 -5.82 -18.82 11.74
N LYS A 208 -7.16 -18.89 11.61
CA LYS A 208 -8.08 -18.56 12.70
C LYS A 208 -7.96 -19.50 13.90
N LYS A 209 -7.90 -20.81 13.66
CA LYS A 209 -7.73 -21.82 14.72
C LYS A 209 -6.38 -21.71 15.41
N GLN A 210 -5.32 -21.30 14.71
CA GLN A 210 -4.03 -21.05 15.35
C GLN A 210 -4.07 -19.84 16.27
N LEU A 211 -4.78 -18.77 15.88
CA LEU A 211 -4.93 -17.58 16.71
C LEU A 211 -5.67 -17.85 18.02
N GLU A 212 -6.62 -18.79 18.05
CA GLU A 212 -7.38 -19.14 19.27
C GLU A 212 -6.55 -19.95 20.29
N ILE A 213 -5.47 -20.58 19.84
CA ILE A 213 -4.63 -21.48 20.67
C ILE A 213 -3.29 -20.80 21.04
N ALA A 214 -2.98 -19.66 20.40
CA ALA A 214 -1.79 -18.84 20.64
C ALA A 214 -2.01 -17.85 21.78
#